data_AF-A0A7S2C4V1-F1
#
_entry.id   AF-A0A7S2C4V1-F1
#
_cell.length_a   1.000
_cell.length_b   1.000
_cell.length_c   1.000
_cell.angle_alpha   90.00
_cell.angle_beta   90.00
_cell.angle_gamma   90.00
#
_symmetry.space_group_name_H-M   'P 1'
#
loop_
_entity.id
_entity.type
_entity.pdbx_description
1 polymer ?
#
loop_
_entity_poly.entity_id
_entity_poly.type
_entity_poly.pdbx_seq_one_letter_code
_entity_poly.pdbx_strand_id
1 'polypeptide(L)'
;PLGLQNLTGRGMRQEETPLSRIYWPEIEAIVRELLPESKDLELDPLVTRRGPGTKNPIYNFAPHQDYGFTDEDWPLAGPEFRERFARPEVRGLVVVNFWRPVRPMRGPVKKTPLAVCDPSSVRMEDIVPVNVKRDSDGYVKMLDLAYDKDQRWYYYPDMTVDEVLVFKSFQYFKSQSGPELNTCFHTAFEHPSAPPGAEERQSCEYRARIWF
;
A
#
# COMPACT_ATOMS: atom_id res chain seq x y z
N PRO A 1 7.57 7.77 -25.30
CA PRO A 1 6.55 6.93 -24.63
C PRO A 1 7.22 5.89 -23.73
N LEU A 2 7.14 6.07 -22.40
CA LEU A 2 7.70 5.11 -21.45
C LEU A 2 7.02 3.75 -21.69
N GLY A 3 7.81 2.73 -22.00
CA GLY A 3 7.37 1.35 -22.17
C GLY A 3 6.97 0.74 -20.83
N LEU A 4 5.89 1.26 -20.23
CA LEU A 4 5.36 0.83 -18.94
C LEU A 4 4.95 -0.67 -18.98
N GLN A 5 4.83 -1.28 -20.17
CA GLN A 5 4.68 -2.72 -20.35
C GLN A 5 5.78 -3.57 -19.68
N ASN A 6 6.96 -3.01 -19.41
CA ASN A 6 8.05 -3.73 -18.71
C ASN A 6 7.96 -3.64 -17.18
N LEU A 7 6.96 -2.93 -16.62
CA LEU A 7 6.73 -2.81 -15.17
C LEU A 7 5.84 -3.94 -14.64
N THR A 8 5.94 -5.12 -15.23
CA THR A 8 5.10 -6.25 -14.91
C THR A 8 5.79 -7.13 -13.86
N GLY A 9 5.44 -6.92 -12.60
CA GLY A 9 5.68 -7.92 -11.54
C GLY A 9 6.17 -7.37 -10.22
N ARG A 10 5.72 -8.04 -9.15
CA ARG A 10 6.37 -8.04 -7.83
C ARG A 10 7.78 -8.63 -8.02
N GLY A 11 8.83 -8.00 -7.47
CA GLY A 11 10.19 -8.59 -7.41
C GLY A 11 11.24 -7.96 -8.32
N MET A 12 11.10 -6.71 -8.77
CA MET A 12 12.21 -5.98 -9.41
C MET A 12 13.00 -5.19 -8.37
N ARG A 13 14.33 -5.33 -8.34
CA ARG A 13 15.19 -4.41 -7.57
C ARG A 13 15.05 -3.01 -8.16
N GLN A 14 14.70 -2.05 -7.31
CA GLN A 14 14.32 -0.71 -7.77
C GLN A 14 15.44 0.08 -8.46
N GLU A 15 16.70 -0.26 -8.20
CA GLU A 15 17.91 0.38 -8.70
C GLU A 15 17.96 0.50 -10.24
N GLU A 16 17.20 -0.35 -10.95
CA GLU A 16 17.23 -0.47 -12.41
C GLU A 16 15.92 -0.06 -13.11
N THR A 17 14.92 0.46 -12.37
CA THR A 17 13.61 0.78 -12.95
C THR A 17 13.46 2.28 -13.22
N PRO A 18 12.84 2.70 -14.35
CA PRO A 18 12.44 4.10 -14.56
C PRO A 18 11.55 4.67 -13.44
N LEU A 19 10.93 3.81 -12.64
CA LEU A 19 10.02 4.16 -11.56
C LEU A 19 10.74 4.78 -10.35
N SER A 20 11.85 4.21 -9.91
CA SER A 20 12.63 4.79 -8.80
C SER A 20 13.17 6.16 -9.20
N ARG A 21 13.62 6.34 -10.45
CA ARG A 21 14.14 7.63 -10.91
C ARG A 21 13.07 8.73 -10.99
N ILE A 22 11.84 8.40 -11.32
CA ILE A 22 10.78 9.38 -11.57
C ILE A 22 9.92 9.61 -10.34
N TYR A 23 9.44 8.53 -9.70
CA TYR A 23 8.48 8.65 -8.59
C TYR A 23 9.13 8.75 -7.23
N TRP A 24 10.40 8.35 -7.06
CA TRP A 24 11.04 8.50 -5.77
C TRP A 24 11.14 9.95 -5.32
N PRO A 25 11.59 10.91 -6.15
CA PRO A 25 11.67 12.30 -5.73
C PRO A 25 10.30 12.87 -5.34
N GLU A 26 9.23 12.50 -6.06
CA GLU A 26 7.85 12.88 -5.71
C GLU A 26 7.44 12.31 -4.35
N ILE A 27 7.67 11.01 -4.13
CA ILE A 27 7.34 10.32 -2.87
C ILE A 27 8.14 10.91 -1.72
N GLU A 28 9.45 11.11 -1.88
CA GLU A 28 10.29 11.69 -0.84
C GLU A 28 9.79 13.09 -0.48
N ALA A 29 9.50 13.95 -1.47
CA ALA A 29 8.96 15.29 -1.20
C ALA A 29 7.66 15.23 -0.38
N ILE A 30 6.71 14.36 -0.77
CA ILE A 30 5.45 14.18 -0.05
C ILE A 30 5.70 13.66 1.37
N VAL A 31 6.59 12.69 1.57
CA VAL A 31 6.90 12.17 2.91
C VAL A 31 7.54 13.24 3.79
N ARG A 32 8.50 14.01 3.25
CA ARG A 32 9.16 15.08 4.01
C ARG A 32 8.19 16.18 4.43
N GLU A 33 7.17 16.44 3.62
CA GLU A 33 6.09 17.38 3.94
C GLU A 33 5.12 16.80 5.00
N LEU A 34 4.67 15.56 4.81
CA LEU A 34 3.66 14.93 5.69
C LEU A 34 4.23 14.46 7.03
N LEU A 35 5.50 14.06 7.06
CA LEU A 35 6.19 13.43 8.20
C LEU A 35 7.59 14.05 8.37
N PRO A 36 7.68 15.35 8.73
CA PRO A 36 8.94 16.08 8.82
C PRO A 36 9.91 15.52 9.88
N GLU A 37 9.40 14.76 10.85
CA GLU A 37 10.18 14.10 11.89
C GLU A 37 10.85 12.79 11.44
N SER A 38 10.57 12.33 10.21
CA SER A 38 11.21 11.16 9.60
C SER A 38 12.74 11.33 9.50
N LYS A 39 13.47 10.28 9.88
CA LYS A 39 14.94 10.27 9.85
C LYS A 39 15.47 9.74 8.54
N ASP A 40 14.92 8.62 8.10
CA ASP A 40 15.38 7.94 6.91
C ASP A 40 14.19 7.31 6.19
N LEU A 41 14.29 7.26 4.87
CA LEU A 41 13.24 6.76 4.00
C LEU A 41 13.85 5.73 3.07
N GLU A 42 13.25 4.54 3.07
CA GLU A 42 13.59 3.49 2.14
C GLU A 42 12.37 3.21 1.28
N LEU A 43 12.57 3.12 -0.04
CA LEU A 43 11.53 2.53 -0.86
C LEU A 43 11.41 1.03 -0.57
N ASP A 44 10.18 0.55 -0.52
CA ASP A 44 9.92 -0.89 -0.58
C ASP A 44 10.40 -1.41 -1.94
N PRO A 45 11.22 -2.47 -1.99
CA PRO A 45 11.73 -2.99 -3.24
C PRO A 45 10.62 -3.45 -4.21
N LEU A 46 9.39 -3.66 -3.73
CA LEU A 46 8.29 -4.19 -4.52
C LEU A 46 7.34 -3.08 -4.98
N VAL A 47 7.20 -2.93 -6.30
CA VAL A 47 6.13 -2.14 -6.90
C VAL A 47 5.03 -3.07 -7.37
N THR A 48 3.79 -2.76 -7.01
CA THR A 48 2.63 -3.53 -7.48
C THR A 48 1.92 -2.77 -8.57
N ARG A 49 1.91 -3.32 -9.79
CA ARG A 49 1.04 -2.85 -10.89
C ARG A 49 -0.14 -3.79 -11.05
N ARG A 50 -1.36 -3.23 -11.20
CA ARG A 50 -2.60 -3.98 -11.42
C ARG A 50 -3.43 -3.41 -12.57
N GLY A 51 -4.18 -4.30 -13.22
CA GLY A 51 -5.07 -4.00 -14.34
C GLY A 51 -4.85 -4.90 -15.55
N PRO A 52 -5.72 -4.85 -16.56
CA PRO A 52 -5.63 -5.71 -17.75
C PRO A 52 -4.25 -5.66 -18.44
N GLY A 53 -3.76 -6.81 -18.90
CA GLY A 53 -2.47 -6.91 -19.58
C GLY A 53 -1.24 -6.81 -18.66
N THR A 54 -1.42 -6.84 -17.34
CA THR A 54 -0.33 -6.90 -16.35
C THR A 54 -0.20 -8.31 -15.76
N LYS A 55 0.87 -8.59 -15.01
CA LYS A 55 1.01 -9.84 -14.23
C LYS A 55 -0.02 -9.97 -13.09
N ASN A 56 -0.66 -8.87 -12.69
CA ASN A 56 -1.72 -8.88 -11.67
C ASN A 56 -3.02 -8.28 -12.28
N PRO A 57 -3.68 -9.01 -13.18
CA PRO A 57 -4.84 -8.47 -13.89
C PRO A 57 -6.09 -8.33 -12.99
N ILE A 58 -6.11 -9.04 -11.86
CA ILE A 58 -7.24 -9.09 -10.92
C ILE A 58 -7.00 -8.09 -9.78
N TYR A 59 -8.05 -7.34 -9.44
CA TYR A 59 -8.07 -6.45 -8.28
C TYR A 59 -8.43 -7.22 -7.00
N ASN A 60 -7.92 -6.78 -5.85
CA ASN A 60 -8.30 -7.37 -4.57
C ASN A 60 -9.61 -6.73 -4.07
N PHE A 61 -10.67 -7.53 -4.00
CA PHE A 61 -11.99 -7.10 -3.51
C PHE A 61 -12.22 -7.47 -2.03
N ALA A 62 -11.25 -8.13 -1.38
CA ALA A 62 -11.28 -8.34 0.06
C ALA A 62 -10.70 -7.11 0.79
N PRO A 63 -11.41 -6.53 1.77
CA PRO A 63 -10.85 -5.61 2.76
C PRO A 63 -9.60 -6.18 3.43
N HIS A 64 -8.44 -5.55 3.21
CA HIS A 64 -7.17 -6.06 3.73
C HIS A 64 -6.20 -4.96 4.17
N GLN A 65 -5.25 -5.35 5.02
CA GLN A 65 -3.96 -4.69 5.20
C GLN A 65 -2.84 -5.61 4.72
N ASP A 66 -1.82 -5.00 4.14
CA ASP A 66 -0.67 -5.71 3.58
C ASP A 66 0.26 -6.33 4.63
N TYR A 67 0.08 -5.96 5.90
CA TYR A 67 0.97 -6.25 7.01
C TYR A 67 0.16 -6.54 8.29
N GLY A 68 0.78 -7.19 9.28
CA GLY A 68 0.17 -7.42 10.60
C GLY A 68 0.36 -6.26 11.58
N PHE A 69 0.34 -6.57 12.88
CA PHE A 69 0.33 -5.58 13.96
C PHE A 69 1.72 -5.30 14.55
N THR A 70 2.62 -6.27 14.51
CA THR A 70 3.93 -6.19 15.15
C THR A 70 5.05 -6.14 14.12
N ASP A 71 6.26 -5.79 14.55
CA ASP A 71 7.46 -5.91 13.74
C ASP A 71 7.76 -7.36 13.34
N GLU A 72 7.34 -8.36 14.12
CA GLU A 72 7.42 -9.77 13.75
C GLU A 72 6.47 -10.15 12.61
N ASP A 73 5.36 -9.42 12.49
CA ASP A 73 4.40 -9.62 11.40
C ASP A 73 4.84 -9.02 10.07
N TRP A 74 6.07 -8.51 10.02
CA TRP A 74 6.72 -8.12 8.78
C TRP A 74 7.57 -9.29 8.25
N PRO A 75 7.01 -10.22 7.46
CA PRO A 75 7.69 -11.43 6.99
C PRO A 75 8.84 -11.12 6.02
N LEU A 76 8.90 -9.91 5.47
CA LEU A 76 9.95 -9.44 4.57
C LEU A 76 11.12 -8.76 5.32
N ALA A 77 11.14 -8.80 6.66
CA ALA A 77 12.20 -8.22 7.49
C ALA A 77 13.32 -9.25 7.59
N GLY A 78 14.21 -9.22 6.60
CA GLY A 78 15.45 -9.96 6.68
C GLY A 78 16.28 -9.55 7.91
N PRO A 79 17.38 -10.28 8.19
CA PRO A 79 18.26 -10.00 9.32
C PRO A 79 18.70 -8.53 9.42
N GLU A 80 19.02 -7.89 8.28
CA GLU A 80 19.42 -6.49 8.22
C GLU A 80 18.35 -5.53 8.74
N PHE A 81 17.08 -5.76 8.39
CA PHE A 81 15.97 -4.97 8.91
C PHE A 81 15.87 -5.11 10.43
N ARG A 82 15.97 -6.34 10.94
CA ARG A 82 15.87 -6.60 12.38
C ARG A 82 17.02 -5.98 13.15
N GLU A 83 18.23 -6.06 12.60
CA GLU A 83 19.41 -5.42 13.16
C GLU A 83 19.22 -3.89 13.23
N ARG A 84 18.75 -3.28 12.14
CA ARG A 84 18.44 -1.85 12.10
C ARG A 84 17.35 -1.48 13.09
N PHE A 85 16.23 -2.22 13.11
CA PHE A 85 15.12 -1.96 14.02
C PHE A 85 15.55 -2.11 15.48
N ALA A 86 16.46 -3.03 15.81
CA ALA A 86 16.97 -3.22 17.17
C ALA A 86 17.81 -2.04 17.71
N ARG A 87 18.34 -1.17 16.84
CA ARG A 87 19.21 -0.06 17.27
C ARG A 87 18.47 0.91 18.21
N PRO A 88 19.07 1.36 19.33
CA PRO A 88 18.39 2.19 20.32
C PRO A 88 17.84 3.52 19.79
N GLU A 89 18.51 4.10 18.79
CA GLU A 89 18.10 5.36 18.16
C GLU A 89 16.88 5.24 17.24
N VAL A 90 16.54 4.03 16.78
CA VAL A 90 15.34 3.78 15.98
C VAL A 90 14.15 3.67 16.92
N ARG A 91 13.19 4.59 16.80
CA ARG A 91 11.96 4.63 17.61
C ARG A 91 10.83 3.81 17.02
N GLY A 92 10.79 3.70 15.70
CA GLY A 92 9.73 2.99 15.01
C GLY A 92 9.84 3.05 13.49
N LEU A 93 8.88 2.40 12.86
CA LEU A 93 8.71 2.35 11.42
C LEU A 93 7.26 2.64 11.08
N VAL A 94 7.06 3.40 10.01
CA VAL A 94 5.78 3.52 9.33
C VAL A 94 5.95 3.08 7.87
N VAL A 95 4.96 2.36 7.34
CA VAL A 95 4.86 2.11 5.90
C VAL A 95 3.66 2.85 5.34
N VAL A 96 3.93 3.65 4.32
CA VAL A 96 2.94 4.46 3.62
C VAL A 96 2.81 3.96 2.19
N ASN A 97 1.58 3.68 1.78
CA ASN A 97 1.24 3.34 0.40
C ASN A 97 0.94 4.63 -0.37
N PHE A 98 1.47 4.69 -1.59
CA PHE A 98 1.22 5.71 -2.60
C PHE A 98 0.53 5.01 -3.75
N TRP A 99 -0.79 5.06 -3.74
CA TRP A 99 -1.63 4.42 -4.73
C TRP A 99 -2.03 5.43 -5.78
N ARG A 100 -1.81 5.12 -7.06
CA ARG A 100 -2.17 6.02 -8.15
C ARG A 100 -2.68 5.28 -9.39
N PRO A 101 -3.66 5.87 -10.10
CA PRO A 101 -3.92 5.51 -11.49
C PRO A 101 -2.68 5.79 -12.34
N VAL A 102 -2.44 4.96 -13.35
CA VAL A 102 -1.30 5.11 -14.26
C VAL A 102 -1.68 4.90 -15.70
N ARG A 103 -0.85 5.41 -16.60
CA ARG A 103 -0.95 5.11 -18.03
C ARG A 103 -0.92 3.58 -18.27
N PRO A 104 -1.71 3.07 -19.22
CA PRO A 104 -2.36 3.80 -20.32
C PRO A 104 -3.73 4.43 -20.01
N MET A 105 -4.18 4.52 -18.75
CA MET A 105 -5.43 5.21 -18.43
C MET A 105 -5.49 6.60 -19.06
N ARG A 106 -6.64 6.91 -19.67
CA ARG A 106 -6.92 8.19 -20.32
C ARG A 106 -7.97 8.99 -19.57
N GLY A 107 -8.94 8.31 -18.98
CA GLY A 107 -9.98 8.91 -18.17
C GLY A 107 -9.74 8.77 -16.67
N PRO A 108 -10.60 9.36 -15.85
CA PRO A 108 -10.63 9.12 -14.41
C PRO A 108 -11.01 7.68 -14.08
N VAL A 109 -10.65 7.19 -12.90
CA VAL A 109 -11.09 5.89 -12.39
C VAL A 109 -12.58 5.93 -12.07
N LYS A 110 -13.38 5.24 -12.90
CA LYS A 110 -14.85 5.18 -12.75
C LYS A 110 -15.39 3.80 -12.40
N LYS A 111 -14.69 2.72 -12.80
CA LYS A 111 -15.22 1.34 -12.69
C LYS A 111 -14.82 0.64 -11.39
N THR A 112 -13.52 0.60 -11.12
CA THR A 112 -12.98 -0.11 -9.95
C THR A 112 -12.04 0.79 -9.16
N PRO A 113 -12.55 1.81 -8.43
CA PRO A 113 -11.74 2.64 -7.52
C PRO A 113 -11.14 1.86 -6.35
N LEU A 114 -10.30 2.55 -5.56
CA LEU A 114 -9.78 2.06 -4.29
C LEU A 114 -10.53 2.76 -3.14
N ALA A 115 -11.06 1.98 -2.21
CA ALA A 115 -11.58 2.48 -0.95
C ALA A 115 -10.59 2.23 0.19
N VAL A 116 -10.55 3.14 1.15
CA VAL A 116 -9.79 3.06 2.40
C VAL A 116 -10.74 3.19 3.59
N CYS A 117 -10.50 2.43 4.65
CA CYS A 117 -11.27 2.47 5.87
C CYS A 117 -10.60 3.40 6.89
N ASP A 118 -11.40 4.23 7.57
CA ASP A 118 -10.94 5.03 8.70
C ASP A 118 -10.59 4.10 9.88
N PRO A 119 -9.31 4.06 10.32
CA PRO A 119 -8.87 3.16 11.38
C PRO A 119 -9.62 3.38 12.70
N SER A 120 -10.09 4.60 12.98
CA SER A 120 -10.85 4.91 14.20
C SER A 120 -12.27 4.32 14.21
N SER A 121 -12.73 3.78 13.08
CA SER A 121 -14.02 3.09 12.93
C SER A 121 -13.92 1.58 12.99
N VAL A 122 -12.72 1.02 13.04
CA VAL A 122 -12.47 -0.42 13.02
C VAL A 122 -12.31 -0.93 14.44
N ARG A 123 -13.04 -2.00 14.78
CA ARG A 123 -12.89 -2.68 16.06
C ARG A 123 -11.81 -3.75 15.94
N MET A 124 -11.06 -3.97 17.01
CA MET A 124 -10.02 -5.00 17.04
C MET A 124 -10.59 -6.41 16.81
N GLU A 125 -11.83 -6.65 17.24
CA GLU A 125 -12.49 -7.95 17.09
C GLU A 125 -12.91 -8.27 15.65
N ASP A 126 -13.00 -7.26 14.78
CA ASP A 126 -13.35 -7.45 13.36
C ASP A 126 -12.13 -7.85 12.54
N ILE A 127 -10.92 -7.74 13.10
CA ILE A 127 -9.68 -7.97 12.40
C ILE A 127 -9.36 -9.47 12.41
N VAL A 128 -9.15 -10.02 11.22
CA VAL A 128 -8.86 -11.44 11.02
C VAL A 128 -7.41 -11.60 10.55
N PRO A 129 -6.48 -12.07 11.39
CA PRO A 129 -5.13 -12.38 10.96
C PRO A 129 -5.13 -13.52 9.95
N VAL A 130 -4.49 -13.30 8.80
CA VAL A 130 -4.41 -14.29 7.71
C VAL A 130 -2.97 -14.51 7.27
N ASN A 131 -2.67 -15.75 6.88
CA ASN A 131 -1.39 -16.12 6.29
C ASN A 131 -1.58 -16.40 4.81
N VAL A 132 -1.09 -15.50 3.96
CA VAL A 132 -1.17 -15.64 2.51
C VAL A 132 0.11 -16.29 2.01
N LYS A 133 -0.01 -17.52 1.47
CA LYS A 133 1.12 -18.16 0.78
C LYS A 133 1.40 -17.43 -0.53
N ARG A 134 2.63 -16.97 -0.70
CA ARG A 134 3.13 -16.34 -1.92
C ARG A 134 4.27 -17.17 -2.49
N ASP A 135 4.27 -17.36 -3.81
CA ASP A 135 5.17 -18.29 -4.48
C ASP A 135 6.66 -17.95 -4.29
N SER A 136 7.01 -16.66 -4.20
CA SER A 136 8.39 -16.19 -4.01
C SER A 136 8.80 -15.92 -2.57
N ASP A 137 7.83 -15.71 -1.67
CA ASP A 137 8.09 -15.07 -0.36
C ASP A 137 7.61 -15.93 0.82
N GLY A 138 7.15 -17.16 0.57
CA GLY A 138 6.59 -18.02 1.60
C GLY A 138 5.27 -17.48 2.14
N TYR A 139 5.02 -17.65 3.44
CA TYR A 139 3.81 -17.11 4.06
C TYR A 139 4.01 -15.66 4.46
N VAL A 140 3.12 -14.80 3.98
CA VAL A 140 3.04 -13.39 4.37
C VAL A 140 1.87 -13.20 5.33
N LYS A 141 2.14 -12.63 6.50
CA LYS A 141 1.08 -12.21 7.43
C LYS A 141 0.41 -10.96 6.90
N MET A 142 -0.90 -11.02 6.80
CA MET A 142 -1.78 -9.93 6.41
C MET A 142 -2.96 -9.90 7.39
N LEU A 143 -3.75 -8.84 7.32
CA LEU A 143 -4.98 -8.72 8.09
C LEU A 143 -6.13 -8.59 7.09
N ASP A 144 -7.16 -9.41 7.25
CA ASP A 144 -8.45 -9.20 6.61
C ASP A 144 -9.38 -8.48 7.61
N LEU A 145 -10.45 -7.89 7.09
CA LEU A 145 -11.44 -7.19 7.92
C LEU A 145 -12.82 -7.79 7.71
N ALA A 146 -13.41 -8.32 8.79
CA ALA A 146 -14.80 -8.74 8.84
C ALA A 146 -15.72 -7.52 8.72
N TYR A 147 -16.91 -7.71 8.18
CA TYR A 147 -17.88 -6.64 8.03
C TYR A 147 -18.42 -6.16 9.39
N ASP A 148 -18.39 -4.85 9.60
CA ASP A 148 -19.15 -4.17 10.64
C ASP A 148 -19.79 -2.91 10.04
N LYS A 149 -21.04 -2.63 10.40
CA LYS A 149 -21.83 -1.51 9.88
C LYS A 149 -21.30 -0.13 10.29
N ASP A 150 -20.50 -0.06 11.35
CA ASP A 150 -19.96 1.18 11.91
C ASP A 150 -18.62 1.56 11.26
N GLN A 151 -18.06 0.67 10.42
CA GLN A 151 -16.88 0.96 9.60
C GLN A 151 -17.16 2.07 8.60
N ARG A 152 -16.27 3.07 8.57
CA ARG A 152 -16.37 4.21 7.67
C ARG A 152 -15.38 4.08 6.53
N TRP A 153 -15.92 3.85 5.35
CA TRP A 153 -15.16 3.68 4.11
C TRP A 153 -15.23 4.93 3.25
N TYR A 154 -14.07 5.32 2.71
CA TYR A 154 -13.90 6.50 1.87
C TYR A 154 -13.20 6.12 0.57
N TYR A 155 -13.51 6.82 -0.52
CA TYR A 155 -12.77 6.74 -1.77
C TYR A 155 -12.68 8.13 -2.39
N TYR A 156 -11.66 8.35 -3.21
CA TYR A 156 -11.50 9.60 -3.95
C TYR A 156 -12.15 9.45 -5.34
N PRO A 157 -13.27 10.15 -5.61
CA PRO A 157 -13.96 10.01 -6.88
C PRO A 157 -13.13 10.62 -8.01
N ASP A 158 -13.28 10.04 -9.19
CA ASP A 158 -12.73 10.58 -10.44
C ASP A 158 -11.22 10.77 -10.47
N MET A 159 -10.50 9.98 -9.68
CA MET A 159 -9.04 10.04 -9.59
C MET A 159 -8.39 9.83 -10.96
N THR A 160 -7.50 10.74 -11.31
CA THR A 160 -6.75 10.77 -12.57
C THR A 160 -5.31 10.28 -12.38
N VAL A 161 -4.56 10.17 -13.48
CA VAL A 161 -3.16 9.72 -13.44
C VAL A 161 -2.20 10.75 -12.82
N ASP A 162 -2.67 11.97 -12.58
CA ASP A 162 -1.89 13.08 -12.00
C ASP A 162 -2.09 13.20 -10.47
N GLU A 163 -2.92 12.34 -9.89
CA GLU A 163 -3.24 12.32 -8.47
C GLU A 163 -2.66 11.07 -7.79
N VAL A 164 -2.42 11.17 -6.48
CA VAL A 164 -1.95 10.05 -5.64
C VAL A 164 -2.75 10.00 -4.34
N LEU A 165 -3.21 8.81 -3.97
CA LEU A 165 -3.83 8.54 -2.69
C LEU A 165 -2.75 8.00 -1.76
N VAL A 166 -2.55 8.71 -0.65
CA VAL A 166 -1.50 8.41 0.33
C VAL A 166 -2.17 7.91 1.60
N PHE A 167 -1.83 6.71 2.04
CA PHE A 167 -2.39 6.13 3.27
C PHE A 167 -1.39 5.22 3.96
N LYS A 168 -1.50 5.12 5.28
CA LYS A 168 -0.61 4.31 6.10
C LYS A 168 -1.09 2.86 6.13
N SER A 169 -0.24 1.92 5.72
CA SER A 169 -0.56 0.49 5.67
C SER A 169 0.07 -0.32 6.81
N PHE A 170 1.10 0.22 7.46
CA PHE A 170 1.72 -0.36 8.64
C PHE A 170 2.28 0.72 9.55
N GLN A 171 2.27 0.49 10.86
CA GLN A 171 3.09 1.23 11.80
C GLN A 171 3.51 0.34 12.95
N TYR A 172 4.69 0.59 13.48
CA TYR A 172 5.09 0.03 14.76
C TYR A 172 6.13 0.94 15.42
N PHE A 173 5.83 1.40 16.64
CA PHE A 173 6.74 2.17 17.48
C PHE A 173 7.11 1.35 18.71
N LYS A 174 8.37 1.36 19.12
CA LYS A 174 8.85 0.61 20.29
C LYS A 174 8.19 1.03 21.61
N SER A 175 7.68 2.27 21.65
CA SER A 175 6.92 2.80 22.79
C SER A 175 5.47 2.33 22.83
N GLN A 176 4.97 1.68 21.77
CA GLN A 176 3.59 1.22 21.66
C GLN A 176 3.35 0.05 22.63
N SER A 177 2.27 0.13 23.41
CA SER A 177 1.88 -0.94 24.35
C SER A 177 0.75 -1.78 23.75
N GLY A 178 1.11 -2.75 22.90
CA GLY A 178 0.16 -3.68 22.28
C GLY A 178 -0.23 -3.31 20.83
N PRO A 179 -1.18 -4.03 20.23
CA PRO A 179 -1.62 -3.75 18.86
C PRO A 179 -2.49 -2.49 18.83
N GLU A 180 -1.99 -1.43 18.21
CA GLU A 180 -2.78 -0.23 17.90
C GLU A 180 -3.09 -0.21 16.40
N LEU A 181 -4.38 -0.21 16.05
CA LEU A 181 -4.79 -0.06 14.68
C LEU A 181 -4.85 1.43 14.31
N ASN A 182 -3.74 1.95 13.82
CA ASN A 182 -3.68 3.29 13.24
C ASN A 182 -3.48 3.26 11.72
N THR A 183 -3.69 2.11 11.09
CA THR A 183 -3.41 1.82 9.67
C THR A 183 -4.70 1.57 8.92
N CYS A 184 -4.73 1.86 7.62
CA CYS A 184 -5.93 1.77 6.81
C CYS A 184 -6.07 0.38 6.17
N PHE A 185 -7.20 -0.29 6.44
CA PHE A 185 -7.68 -1.33 5.54
C PHE A 185 -8.08 -0.71 4.21
N HIS A 186 -7.88 -1.44 3.11
CA HIS A 186 -8.23 -0.96 1.79
C HIS A 186 -8.75 -2.10 0.91
N THR A 187 -9.55 -1.75 -0.09
CA THR A 187 -10.11 -2.71 -1.04
C THR A 187 -10.48 -2.04 -2.34
N ALA A 188 -10.46 -2.81 -3.42
CA ALA A 188 -11.13 -2.42 -4.65
C ALA A 188 -12.64 -2.66 -4.51
N PHE A 189 -13.47 -1.83 -5.14
CA PHE A 189 -14.91 -2.06 -5.19
C PHE A 189 -15.46 -1.77 -6.58
N GLU A 190 -16.58 -2.42 -6.93
CA GLU A 190 -17.32 -2.10 -8.14
C GLU A 190 -18.17 -0.85 -7.89
N HIS A 191 -17.88 0.23 -8.61
CA HIS A 191 -18.59 1.47 -8.41
C HIS A 191 -20.01 1.36 -8.99
N PRO A 192 -21.08 1.49 -8.17
CA PRO A 192 -22.45 1.20 -8.61
C PRO A 192 -22.96 2.16 -9.69
N SER A 193 -22.40 3.38 -9.75
CA SER A 193 -22.73 4.37 -10.80
C SER A 193 -21.68 4.42 -11.92
N ALA A 194 -20.84 3.39 -12.07
CA ALA A 194 -19.89 3.31 -13.17
C ALA A 194 -20.65 3.32 -14.52
N PRO A 195 -20.32 4.21 -15.47
CA PRO A 195 -20.93 4.19 -16.79
C PRO A 195 -20.69 2.86 -17.52
N PRO A 196 -21.65 2.39 -18.34
CA PRO A 196 -21.40 1.27 -19.25
C PRO A 196 -20.18 1.55 -20.13
N GLY A 197 -19.26 0.59 -20.19
CA GLY A 197 -18.01 0.73 -20.96
C GLY A 197 -16.95 1.62 -20.31
N ALA A 198 -17.08 1.97 -19.02
CA ALA A 198 -16.03 2.66 -18.28
C ALA A 198 -14.68 1.93 -18.39
N GLU A 199 -13.60 2.71 -18.55
CA GLU A 199 -12.24 2.21 -18.70
C GLU A 199 -11.83 1.32 -17.51
N GLU A 200 -11.20 0.20 -17.81
CA GLU A 200 -10.61 -0.68 -16.80
C GLU A 200 -9.43 0.03 -16.12
N ARG A 201 -9.43 0.02 -14.79
CA ARG A 201 -8.39 0.68 -14.00
C ARG A 201 -7.00 0.09 -14.28
N GLN A 202 -6.05 0.95 -14.62
CA GLN A 202 -4.62 0.66 -14.50
C GLN A 202 -4.08 1.45 -13.32
N SER A 203 -3.50 0.77 -12.35
CA SER A 203 -2.96 1.40 -11.16
C SER A 203 -1.62 0.82 -10.77
N CYS A 204 -0.86 1.60 -10.03
CA CYS A 204 0.26 1.08 -9.27
C CYS A 204 0.20 1.54 -7.82
N GLU A 205 0.92 0.77 -7.00
CA GLU A 205 1.13 1.05 -5.61
C GLU A 205 2.63 0.99 -5.32
N TYR A 206 3.12 2.08 -4.73
CA TYR A 206 4.45 2.18 -4.14
C TYR A 206 4.33 2.22 -2.64
N ARG A 207 5.35 1.73 -1.95
CA ARG A 207 5.41 1.80 -0.50
C ARG A 207 6.72 2.44 -0.09
N ALA A 208 6.63 3.40 0.81
CA ALA A 208 7.79 3.98 1.46
C ALA A 208 7.83 3.50 2.91
N ARG A 209 8.99 3.01 3.32
CA ARG A 209 9.33 2.65 4.70
C ARG A 209 10.02 3.85 5.33
N ILE A 210 9.45 4.36 6.41
CA ILE A 210 9.81 5.63 7.00
C ILE A 210 10.25 5.37 8.44
N TRP A 211 11.50 5.64 8.72
CA TRP A 211 12.15 5.35 10.00
C TRP A 211 12.18 6.60 10.88
N PHE A 212 11.89 6.42 12.17
CA PHE A 212 11.71 7.50 13.16
C PHE A 212 12.65 7.39 14.35
#